data_AF-A0AAE3TB28-F1
#
_entry.id   AF-A0AAE3TB28-F1
#
_cell.length_a   1.000
_cell.length_b   1.000
_cell.length_c   1.000
_cell.angle_alpha   90.00
_cell.angle_beta   90.00
_cell.angle_gamma   90.00
#
_symmetry.space_group_name_H-M   'P 1'
#
loop_
_entity.id
_entity.type
_entity.pdbx_description
1 polymer ?
#
loop_
_entity_poly.entity_id
_entity_poly.type
_entity_poly.pdbx_seq_one_letter_code
_entity_poly.pdbx_strand_id
1 'polypeptide(L)'
;MAREVRKRLSTIARARSFIDWKKRKALLDALDTQRRAILEKVAPDDPGEALDLMWQFMGLANPIFDRTDDSSGTIIGLFGDACEDLGGLADAAAPDGAALADQVFDAIQQNGYGQYDGLIGSLAPVLGEAGLAHLKDRVLVLAETPEERPPEDERVVIGWGSGGPVYADEYQERARRSTVAMALNRLLKKSGWKDVIPVAGAGRRVARRCERRV
;
A
#
# COMPACT_ATOMS: atom_id res chain seq x y z
N MET A 1 -2.18 -18.87 -20.93
CA MET A 1 -2.13 -17.39 -20.83
C MET A 1 -1.35 -16.90 -19.60
N ALA A 2 -1.72 -17.31 -18.39
CA ALA A 2 -1.13 -16.83 -17.13
C ALA A 2 0.42 -16.81 -17.08
N ARG A 3 1.08 -17.88 -17.55
CA ARG A 3 2.55 -17.95 -17.63
C ARG A 3 3.18 -16.83 -18.49
N GLU A 4 2.52 -16.44 -19.57
CA GLU A 4 3.01 -15.36 -20.44
C GLU A 4 2.89 -14.01 -19.73
N VAL A 5 1.74 -13.73 -19.11
CA VAL A 5 1.52 -12.53 -18.30
C VAL A 5 2.58 -12.44 -17.20
N ARG A 6 2.77 -13.50 -16.41
CA ARG A 6 3.79 -13.57 -15.34
C ARG A 6 5.18 -13.23 -15.86
N LYS A 7 5.56 -13.75 -17.03
CA LYS A 7 6.85 -13.46 -17.68
C LYS A 7 6.97 -11.98 -18.05
N ARG A 8 5.89 -11.36 -18.57
CA ARG A 8 5.86 -9.94 -18.93
C ARG A 8 5.95 -9.05 -17.70
N LEU A 9 5.17 -9.31 -16.65
CA LEU A 9 5.24 -8.59 -15.37
C LEU A 9 6.66 -8.66 -14.79
N SER A 10 7.25 -9.86 -14.75
CA SER A 10 8.64 -10.06 -14.29
C SER A 10 9.67 -9.27 -15.11
N THR A 11 9.43 -9.12 -16.42
CA THR A 11 10.32 -8.34 -17.29
C THR A 11 10.21 -6.84 -16.99
N ILE A 12 9.00 -6.33 -16.77
CA ILE A 12 8.76 -4.94 -16.40
C ILE A 12 9.39 -4.63 -15.04
N ALA A 13 9.21 -5.52 -14.05
CA ALA A 13 9.76 -5.39 -12.70
C ALA A 13 11.29 -5.25 -12.68
N ARG A 14 11.99 -5.97 -13.56
CA ARG A 14 13.46 -5.95 -13.63
C ARG A 14 14.03 -4.77 -14.41
N ALA A 15 13.21 -4.06 -15.18
CA ALA A 15 13.69 -2.94 -15.98
C ALA A 15 14.13 -1.78 -15.07
N ARG A 16 15.33 -1.26 -15.29
CA ARG A 16 15.94 -0.18 -14.48
C ARG A 16 16.08 1.15 -15.22
N SER A 17 15.85 1.17 -16.52
CA SER A 17 15.99 2.40 -17.31
C SER A 17 14.95 3.43 -16.91
N PHE A 18 15.38 4.70 -16.79
CA PHE A 18 14.49 5.84 -16.61
C PHE A 18 13.46 5.95 -17.74
N ILE A 19 12.23 6.26 -17.36
CA ILE A 19 11.09 6.40 -18.26
C ILE A 19 10.79 7.88 -18.41
N ASP A 20 11.33 8.46 -19.49
CA ASP A 20 10.99 9.82 -19.89
C ASP A 20 9.57 9.90 -20.47
N TRP A 21 9.10 11.13 -20.67
CA TRP A 21 7.77 11.42 -21.18
C TRP A 21 7.45 10.75 -22.55
N LYS A 22 8.45 10.49 -23.40
CA LYS A 22 8.26 9.83 -24.70
C LYS A 22 7.95 8.35 -24.53
N LYS A 23 8.53 7.72 -23.50
CA LYS A 23 8.35 6.29 -23.19
C LYS A 23 7.15 6.02 -22.30
N ARG A 24 6.62 7.04 -21.60
CA ARG A 24 5.47 6.91 -20.68
C ARG A 24 4.26 6.27 -21.35
N LYS A 25 3.89 6.71 -22.56
CA LYS A 25 2.77 6.13 -23.30
C LYS A 25 2.97 4.65 -23.59
N ALA A 26 4.16 4.27 -24.05
CA ALA A 26 4.47 2.87 -24.34
C ALA A 26 4.45 1.99 -23.09
N LEU A 27 4.91 2.51 -21.94
CA LEU A 27 4.77 1.82 -20.65
C LEU A 27 3.30 1.64 -20.28
N LEU A 28 2.51 2.70 -20.36
CA LEU A 28 1.09 2.67 -20.01
C LEU A 28 0.34 1.65 -20.88
N ASP A 29 0.53 1.69 -22.20
CA ASP A 29 -0.09 0.75 -23.14
C ASP A 29 0.35 -0.71 -22.82
N ALA A 30 1.63 -0.92 -22.43
CA ALA A 30 2.13 -2.24 -22.04
C ALA A 30 1.53 -2.75 -20.72
N LEU A 31 1.37 -1.88 -19.72
CA LEU A 31 0.73 -2.21 -18.45
C LEU A 31 -0.75 -2.53 -18.64
N ASP A 32 -1.49 -1.66 -19.35
CA ASP A 32 -2.91 -1.89 -19.64
C ASP A 32 -3.12 -3.20 -20.42
N THR A 33 -2.23 -3.51 -21.37
CA THR A 33 -2.25 -4.81 -22.06
C THR A 33 -2.14 -5.99 -21.08
N GLN A 34 -1.27 -5.91 -20.06
CA GLN A 34 -1.15 -6.98 -19.06
C GLN A 34 -2.38 -7.03 -18.14
N ARG A 35 -2.86 -5.87 -17.68
CA ARG A 35 -4.08 -5.75 -16.86
C ARG A 35 -5.28 -6.40 -17.57
N ARG A 36 -5.53 -6.03 -18.82
CA ARG A 36 -6.60 -6.62 -19.65
C ARG A 36 -6.39 -8.10 -19.91
N ALA A 37 -5.15 -8.55 -20.12
CA ALA A 37 -4.86 -9.97 -20.26
C ALA A 37 -5.22 -10.78 -19.00
N ILE A 38 -4.99 -10.24 -17.80
CA ILE A 38 -5.41 -10.87 -16.54
C ILE A 38 -6.93 -11.01 -16.51
N LEU A 39 -7.65 -9.91 -16.75
CA LEU A 39 -9.11 -9.85 -16.64
C LEU A 39 -9.84 -10.64 -17.73
N GLU A 40 -9.42 -10.49 -18.98
CA GLU A 40 -10.17 -11.01 -20.14
C GLU A 40 -9.76 -12.43 -20.52
N LYS A 41 -8.58 -12.90 -20.09
CA LYS A 41 -7.98 -14.15 -20.57
C LYS A 41 -7.55 -15.12 -19.49
N VAL A 42 -7.35 -14.67 -18.24
CA VAL A 42 -7.01 -15.56 -17.12
C VAL A 42 -8.22 -15.73 -16.20
N ALA A 43 -8.83 -14.61 -15.79
CA ALA A 43 -9.93 -14.63 -14.82
C ALA A 43 -11.14 -15.51 -15.19
N PRO A 44 -11.57 -15.61 -16.47
CA PRO A 44 -12.71 -16.46 -16.82
C PRO A 44 -12.47 -17.96 -16.58
N ASP A 45 -11.22 -18.41 -16.68
CA ASP A 45 -10.84 -19.82 -16.51
C ASP A 45 -10.35 -20.11 -15.08
N ASP A 46 -9.60 -19.18 -14.49
CA ASP A 46 -9.00 -19.32 -13.16
C ASP A 46 -8.93 -17.94 -12.45
N PRO A 47 -9.96 -17.58 -11.66
CA PRO A 47 -10.00 -16.30 -10.95
C PRO A 47 -8.93 -16.22 -9.85
N GLY A 48 -8.50 -17.35 -9.27
CA GLY A 48 -7.45 -17.38 -8.25
C GLY A 48 -6.08 -17.01 -8.83
N GLU A 49 -5.68 -17.65 -9.94
CA GLU A 49 -4.45 -17.30 -10.66
C GLU A 49 -4.50 -15.87 -11.20
N ALA A 50 -5.68 -15.37 -11.60
CA ALA A 50 -5.85 -13.97 -12.01
C ALA A 50 -5.66 -13.00 -10.84
N LEU A 51 -6.19 -13.30 -9.66
CA LEU A 51 -5.98 -12.51 -8.44
C LEU A 51 -4.48 -12.44 -8.08
N ASP A 52 -3.79 -13.57 -8.10
CA ASP A 52 -2.34 -13.64 -7.85
C ASP A 52 -1.52 -12.82 -8.86
N LEU A 53 -1.92 -12.83 -10.13
CA LEU A 53 -1.29 -12.01 -11.17
C LEU A 53 -1.58 -10.53 -10.98
N MET A 54 -2.78 -10.16 -10.52
CA MET A 54 -3.12 -8.77 -10.26
C MET A 54 -2.36 -8.22 -9.05
N TRP A 55 -2.15 -9.02 -8.00
CA TRP A 55 -1.24 -8.64 -6.91
C TRP A 55 0.20 -8.45 -7.38
N GLN A 56 0.71 -9.33 -8.26
CA GLN A 56 2.01 -9.14 -8.90
C GLN A 56 2.07 -7.87 -9.76
N PHE A 57 0.98 -7.54 -10.47
CA PHE A 57 0.86 -6.31 -11.25
C PHE A 57 0.94 -5.09 -10.32
N MET A 58 0.20 -5.08 -9.21
CA MET A 58 0.24 -3.99 -8.22
C MET A 58 1.65 -3.81 -7.63
N GLY A 59 2.38 -4.91 -7.42
CA GLY A 59 3.78 -4.89 -6.98
C GLY A 59 4.74 -4.16 -7.94
N LEU A 60 4.31 -3.84 -9.17
CA LEU A 60 5.10 -3.05 -10.11
C LEU A 60 5.07 -1.55 -9.82
N ALA A 61 4.16 -1.05 -8.96
CA ALA A 61 3.93 0.37 -8.76
C ALA A 61 5.19 1.12 -8.29
N ASN A 62 5.74 0.78 -7.13
CA ASN A 62 6.94 1.43 -6.59
C ASN A 62 8.12 1.41 -7.57
N PRO A 63 8.57 0.27 -8.12
CA PRO A 63 9.69 0.25 -9.05
C PRO A 63 9.41 0.96 -10.39
N ILE A 64 8.16 1.27 -10.73
CA ILE A 64 7.81 2.11 -11.87
C ILE A 64 7.89 3.59 -11.48
N PHE A 65 7.28 3.99 -10.38
CA PHE A 65 7.28 5.39 -9.93
C PHE A 65 8.68 5.88 -9.55
N ASP A 66 9.53 5.02 -8.99
CA ASP A 66 10.94 5.33 -8.67
C ASP A 66 11.75 5.81 -9.90
N ARG A 67 11.28 5.49 -11.11
CA ARG A 67 12.00 5.77 -12.37
C ARG A 67 11.17 6.48 -13.42
N THR A 68 10.00 7.00 -13.06
CA THR A 68 9.07 7.64 -13.99
C THR A 68 8.52 8.94 -13.43
N ASP A 69 8.50 9.98 -14.25
CA ASP A 69 7.71 11.18 -13.99
C ASP A 69 6.26 10.96 -14.46
N ASP A 70 5.37 10.70 -13.50
CA ASP A 70 3.91 10.61 -13.71
C ASP A 70 3.18 11.88 -13.27
N SER A 71 3.76 13.06 -13.52
CA SER A 71 3.08 14.35 -13.31
C SER A 71 1.72 14.48 -13.99
N SER A 72 1.44 13.70 -15.05
CA SER A 72 0.11 13.63 -15.67
C SER A 72 -0.93 12.82 -14.90
N GLY A 73 -0.52 12.06 -13.88
CA GLY A 73 -1.40 11.19 -13.09
C GLY A 73 -1.96 9.99 -13.85
N THR A 74 -1.35 9.62 -14.97
CA THR A 74 -1.86 8.57 -15.87
C THR A 74 -1.52 7.18 -15.39
N ILE A 75 -0.30 6.99 -14.86
CA ILE A 75 0.15 5.70 -14.34
C ILE A 75 -0.53 5.43 -13.00
N ILE A 76 -0.61 6.43 -12.13
CA ILE A 76 -1.34 6.31 -10.85
C ILE A 76 -2.82 6.01 -11.07
N GLY A 77 -3.44 6.60 -12.09
CA GLY A 77 -4.81 6.26 -12.49
C GLY A 77 -4.98 4.77 -12.83
N LEU A 78 -4.05 4.20 -13.60
CA LEU A 78 -4.09 2.78 -13.95
C LEU A 78 -3.96 1.85 -12.73
N PHE A 79 -3.14 2.22 -11.74
CA PHE A 79 -3.07 1.46 -10.48
C PHE A 79 -4.32 1.64 -9.61
N GLY A 80 -5.00 2.78 -9.73
CA GLY A 80 -6.33 3.00 -9.17
C GLY A 80 -7.35 2.02 -9.78
N ASP A 81 -7.41 1.92 -11.10
CA ASP A 81 -8.27 0.96 -11.80
C ASP A 81 -7.96 -0.49 -11.38
N ALA A 82 -6.67 -0.82 -11.24
CA ALA A 82 -6.24 -2.14 -10.78
C ALA A 82 -6.65 -2.46 -9.31
N CYS A 83 -6.84 -1.43 -8.46
CA CYS A 83 -7.44 -1.65 -7.14
C CYS A 83 -8.92 -2.06 -7.24
N GLU A 84 -9.67 -1.49 -8.18
CA GLU A 84 -11.07 -1.89 -8.43
C GLU A 84 -11.15 -3.31 -8.99
N ASP A 85 -10.26 -3.65 -9.93
CA ASP A 85 -10.13 -4.99 -10.47
C ASP A 85 -9.82 -6.04 -9.41
N LEU A 86 -8.94 -5.72 -8.45
CA LEU A 86 -8.66 -6.60 -7.31
C LEU A 86 -9.93 -6.92 -6.53
N GLY A 87 -10.84 -5.95 -6.36
CA GLY A 87 -12.14 -6.17 -5.74
C GLY A 87 -12.96 -7.23 -6.48
N GLY A 88 -13.12 -7.06 -7.80
CA GLY A 88 -13.87 -8.02 -8.63
C GLY A 88 -13.22 -9.40 -8.71
N LEU A 89 -11.89 -9.47 -8.81
CA LEU A 89 -11.14 -10.73 -8.84
C LEU A 89 -11.21 -11.45 -7.49
N ALA A 90 -11.11 -10.73 -6.38
CA ALA A 90 -11.20 -11.33 -5.05
C ALA A 90 -12.62 -11.84 -4.76
N ASP A 91 -13.66 -11.14 -5.21
CA ASP A 91 -15.04 -11.63 -5.11
C ASP A 91 -15.22 -12.96 -5.89
N ALA A 92 -14.68 -13.04 -7.11
CA ALA A 92 -14.75 -14.25 -7.92
C ALA A 92 -13.89 -15.41 -7.39
N ALA A 93 -12.70 -15.11 -6.83
CA ALA A 93 -11.77 -16.10 -6.31
C ALA A 93 -12.13 -16.59 -4.90
N ALA A 94 -12.92 -15.81 -4.15
CA ALA A 94 -13.31 -16.08 -2.76
C ALA A 94 -12.14 -16.55 -1.87
N PRO A 95 -11.05 -15.77 -1.76
CA PRO A 95 -9.90 -16.14 -0.92
C PRO A 95 -10.27 -16.15 0.57
N ASP A 96 -9.40 -16.74 1.39
CA ASP A 96 -9.52 -16.61 2.84
C ASP A 96 -9.42 -15.14 3.25
N GLY A 97 -10.39 -14.68 4.06
CA GLY A 97 -10.50 -13.26 4.44
C GLY A 97 -9.35 -12.76 5.30
N ALA A 98 -8.74 -13.62 6.14
CA ALA A 98 -7.59 -13.23 6.97
C ALA A 98 -6.32 -13.14 6.11
N ALA A 99 -6.10 -14.11 5.21
CA ALA A 99 -5.01 -14.05 4.24
C ALA A 99 -5.11 -12.82 3.32
N LEU A 100 -6.32 -12.50 2.85
CA LEU A 100 -6.57 -11.29 2.07
C LEU A 100 -6.30 -10.01 2.89
N ALA A 101 -6.71 -9.99 4.15
CA ALA A 101 -6.44 -8.87 5.05
C ALA A 101 -4.93 -8.66 5.29
N ASP A 102 -4.15 -9.73 5.45
CA ASP A 102 -2.69 -9.64 5.57
C ASP A 102 -2.05 -9.13 4.27
N GLN A 103 -2.51 -9.57 3.10
CA GLN A 103 -2.05 -9.03 1.81
C GLN A 103 -2.36 -7.53 1.66
N VAL A 104 -3.56 -7.11 2.06
CA VAL A 104 -3.94 -5.68 2.07
C VAL A 104 -3.04 -4.90 3.03
N PHE A 105 -2.77 -5.44 4.21
CA PHE A 105 -1.87 -4.83 5.20
C PHE A 105 -0.45 -4.65 4.66
N ASP A 106 0.10 -5.63 3.97
CA ASP A 106 1.42 -5.53 3.35
C ASP A 106 1.42 -4.49 2.22
N ALA A 107 0.37 -4.44 1.40
CA ALA A 107 0.24 -3.50 0.30
C ALA A 107 0.15 -2.04 0.76
N ILE A 108 -0.66 -1.73 1.78
CA ILE A 108 -0.82 -0.35 2.27
C ILE A 108 0.47 0.23 2.86
N GLN A 109 1.36 -0.62 3.38
CA GLN A 109 2.68 -0.20 3.86
C GLN A 109 3.60 0.23 2.72
N GLN A 110 3.32 -0.23 1.50
CA GLN A 110 4.06 0.12 0.28
C GLN A 110 3.43 1.29 -0.49
N ASN A 111 2.47 2.01 0.09
CA ASN A 111 1.69 3.06 -0.57
C ASN A 111 2.40 4.43 -0.69
N GLY A 112 3.68 4.43 -1.06
CA GLY A 112 4.50 5.66 -1.11
C GLY A 112 4.01 6.71 -2.11
N TYR A 113 3.27 6.30 -3.14
CA TYR A 113 2.77 7.18 -4.21
C TYR A 113 1.24 7.33 -4.20
N GLY A 114 0.53 6.69 -3.27
CA GLY A 114 -0.94 6.67 -3.23
C GLY A 114 -1.59 5.64 -4.14
N GLN A 115 -0.82 4.71 -4.73
CA GLN A 115 -1.31 3.71 -5.68
C GLN A 115 -2.31 2.71 -5.07
N TYR A 116 -2.28 2.55 -3.75
CA TYR A 116 -3.19 1.69 -2.98
C TYR A 116 -4.31 2.51 -2.32
N ASP A 117 -4.59 3.72 -2.82
CA ASP A 117 -5.55 4.61 -2.19
C ASP A 117 -6.99 4.08 -2.23
N GLY A 118 -7.35 3.36 -3.28
CA GLY A 118 -8.65 2.69 -3.42
C GLY A 118 -8.72 1.32 -2.74
N LEU A 119 -7.59 0.71 -2.37
CA LEU A 119 -7.50 -0.74 -2.10
C LEU A 119 -8.46 -1.25 -1.02
N ILE A 120 -8.42 -0.65 0.18
CA ILE A 120 -9.33 -1.01 1.28
C ILE A 120 -10.79 -0.82 0.85
N GLY A 121 -11.06 0.20 0.05
CA GLY A 121 -12.40 0.50 -0.43
C GLY A 121 -12.96 -0.60 -1.34
N SER A 122 -12.12 -1.08 -2.26
CA SER A 122 -12.46 -2.12 -3.24
C SER A 122 -12.59 -3.50 -2.63
N LEU A 123 -11.75 -3.84 -1.64
CA LEU A 123 -11.73 -5.17 -1.02
C LEU A 123 -12.62 -5.30 0.23
N ALA A 124 -13.14 -4.20 0.78
CA ALA A 124 -14.00 -4.24 1.97
C ALA A 124 -15.20 -5.20 1.86
N PRO A 125 -15.93 -5.29 0.73
CA PRO A 125 -17.03 -6.26 0.61
C PRO A 125 -16.58 -7.72 0.73
N VAL A 126 -15.42 -8.05 0.15
CA VAL A 126 -14.86 -9.42 0.13
C VAL A 126 -14.24 -9.79 1.48
N LEU A 127 -13.56 -8.83 2.13
CA LEU A 127 -13.01 -9.01 3.47
C LEU A 127 -14.09 -9.30 4.53
N GLY A 128 -15.28 -8.74 4.34
CA GLY A 128 -16.35 -8.81 5.33
C GLY A 128 -15.95 -8.23 6.68
N GLU A 129 -16.79 -8.44 7.69
CA GLU A 129 -16.55 -7.90 9.03
C GLU A 129 -15.30 -8.50 9.68
N ALA A 130 -15.11 -9.82 9.56
CA ALA A 130 -13.99 -10.52 10.17
C ALA A 130 -12.64 -10.11 9.56
N GLY A 131 -12.53 -10.01 8.23
CA GLY A 131 -11.31 -9.58 7.56
C GLY A 131 -10.98 -8.10 7.83
N LEU A 132 -11.99 -7.23 7.89
CA LEU A 132 -11.80 -5.83 8.27
C LEU A 132 -11.35 -5.68 9.73
N ALA A 133 -11.88 -6.50 10.65
CA ALA A 133 -11.43 -6.53 12.04
C ALA A 133 -9.97 -7.00 12.14
N HIS A 134 -9.59 -8.08 11.45
CA HIS A 134 -8.20 -8.54 11.38
C HIS A 134 -7.27 -7.46 10.83
N LEU A 135 -7.64 -6.82 9.71
CA LEU A 135 -6.87 -5.71 9.13
C LEU A 135 -6.71 -4.54 10.12
N LYS A 136 -7.77 -4.18 10.86
CA LYS A 136 -7.68 -3.16 11.92
C LYS A 136 -6.66 -3.56 12.98
N ASP A 137 -6.72 -4.79 13.48
CA ASP A 137 -5.80 -5.26 14.53
C ASP A 137 -4.35 -5.22 14.04
N ARG A 138 -4.08 -5.63 12.79
CA ARG A 138 -2.75 -5.52 12.18
C ARG A 138 -2.26 -4.06 12.12
N VAL A 139 -3.14 -3.12 11.73
CA VAL A 139 -2.81 -1.69 11.68
C VAL A 139 -2.60 -1.10 13.09
N LEU A 140 -3.34 -1.56 14.10
CA LEU A 140 -3.16 -1.13 15.49
C LEU A 140 -1.85 -1.65 16.08
N VAL A 141 -1.49 -2.90 15.81
CA VAL A 141 -0.16 -3.44 16.17
C VAL A 141 0.93 -2.62 15.48
N LEU A 142 0.76 -2.28 14.20
CA LEU A 142 1.65 -1.35 13.50
C LEU A 142 1.55 0.10 14.04
N ALA A 143 0.58 0.49 14.84
CA ALA A 143 0.62 1.79 15.53
C ALA A 143 1.47 1.73 16.81
N GLU A 144 1.52 0.56 17.45
CA GLU A 144 2.10 0.36 18.77
C GLU A 144 3.57 -0.10 18.74
N THR A 145 4.02 -0.80 17.70
CA THR A 145 5.41 -1.29 17.62
C THR A 145 6.41 -0.12 17.67
N PRO A 146 7.31 -0.01 18.66
CA PRO A 146 8.32 1.05 18.67
C PRO A 146 9.21 0.97 17.43
N GLU A 147 9.56 2.12 16.84
CA GLU A 147 10.60 2.13 15.80
C GLU A 147 11.97 2.09 16.46
N GLU A 148 12.81 1.17 16.00
CA GLU A 148 14.21 1.14 16.40
C GLU A 148 14.91 2.35 15.78
N ARG A 149 15.22 3.33 16.63
CA ARG A 149 16.02 4.47 16.22
C ARG A 149 17.49 4.06 16.18
N PRO A 150 18.18 4.19 15.04
CA PRO A 150 19.62 3.93 14.99
C PRO A 150 20.38 4.85 15.96
N PRO A 151 21.54 4.42 16.49
CA PRO A 151 22.49 5.30 17.18
C PRO A 151 22.80 6.55 16.35
N GLU A 152 23.09 7.68 17.00
CA GLU A 152 23.22 8.99 16.35
C GLU A 152 24.27 9.02 15.22
N ASP A 153 25.37 8.30 15.42
CA ASP A 153 26.49 8.14 14.49
C ASP A 153 26.21 7.19 13.32
N GLU A 154 25.15 6.38 13.41
CA GLU A 154 24.70 5.46 12.35
C GLU A 154 23.51 6.01 11.54
N ARG A 155 23.01 7.21 11.89
CA ARG A 155 21.84 7.79 11.22
C ARG A 155 22.19 8.24 9.80
N VAL A 156 21.41 7.76 8.84
CA VAL A 156 21.59 8.07 7.42
C VAL A 156 20.85 9.35 7.06
N VAL A 157 21.58 10.36 6.54
CA VAL A 157 20.97 11.58 5.99
C VAL A 157 20.51 11.32 4.56
N ILE A 158 19.22 11.52 4.30
CA ILE A 158 18.61 11.33 2.98
C ILE A 158 18.29 12.64 2.26
N GLY A 159 18.43 13.78 2.94
CA GLY A 159 18.15 15.09 2.35
C GLY A 159 18.44 16.24 3.30
N TRP A 160 18.27 17.46 2.78
CA TRP A 160 18.46 18.70 3.50
C TRP A 160 17.25 19.60 3.30
N GLY A 161 16.64 20.02 4.41
CA GLY A 161 15.52 20.96 4.41
C GLY A 161 15.86 22.26 5.14
N SER A 162 14.90 23.18 5.21
CA SER A 162 15.04 24.44 5.94
C SER A 162 15.32 24.27 7.45
N GLY A 163 15.00 23.09 8.01
CA GLY A 163 15.25 22.71 9.40
C GLY A 163 16.51 21.86 9.63
N GLY A 164 17.35 21.63 8.61
CA GLY A 164 18.56 20.81 8.73
C GLY A 164 18.48 19.44 8.01
N PRO A 165 19.34 18.47 8.40
CA PRO A 165 19.37 17.14 7.76
C PRO A 165 18.08 16.38 8.03
N VAL A 166 17.54 15.75 6.98
CA VAL A 166 16.43 14.80 7.07
C VAL A 166 17.03 13.42 7.16
N TYR A 167 16.74 12.72 8.25
CA TYR A 167 17.26 11.37 8.47
C TYR A 167 16.30 10.29 7.96
N ALA A 168 16.87 9.17 7.53
CA ALA A 168 16.12 8.03 7.02
C ALA A 168 15.12 7.49 8.06
N ASP A 169 15.53 7.33 9.31
CA ASP A 169 14.70 6.84 10.41
C ASP A 169 13.47 7.74 10.63
N GLU A 170 13.66 9.05 10.68
CA GLU A 170 12.55 10.02 10.84
C GLU A 170 11.59 10.02 9.65
N TYR A 171 12.11 9.80 8.44
CA TYR A 171 11.28 9.68 7.24
C TYR A 171 10.43 8.42 7.28
N GLN A 172 11.00 7.28 7.68
CA GLN A 172 10.26 6.03 7.85
C GLN A 172 9.19 6.17 8.94
N GLU A 173 9.52 6.80 10.06
CA GLU A 173 8.56 7.06 11.16
C GLU A 173 7.35 7.86 10.68
N ARG A 174 7.62 8.93 9.93
CA ARG A 174 6.57 9.77 9.35
C ARG A 174 5.74 9.01 8.32
N ALA A 175 6.38 8.22 7.46
CA ALA A 175 5.70 7.41 6.46
C ALA A 175 4.76 6.41 7.14
N ARG A 176 5.24 5.67 8.14
CA ARG A 176 4.45 4.71 8.92
C ARG A 176 3.26 5.37 9.61
N ARG A 177 3.47 6.49 10.31
CA ARG A 177 2.39 7.26 10.94
C ARG A 177 1.32 7.68 9.93
N SER A 178 1.75 8.09 8.74
CA SER A 178 0.83 8.49 7.67
C SER A 178 0.03 7.28 7.16
N THR A 179 0.67 6.15 6.91
CA THR A 179 0.01 4.88 6.52
C THR A 179 -1.02 4.44 7.56
N VAL A 180 -0.66 4.40 8.84
CA VAL A 180 -1.56 4.04 9.95
C VAL A 180 -2.77 4.97 9.96
N ALA A 181 -2.55 6.29 9.96
CA ALA A 181 -3.65 7.26 9.99
C ALA A 181 -4.59 7.13 8.77
N MET A 182 -4.03 6.95 7.58
CA MET A 182 -4.81 6.78 6.35
C MET A 182 -5.63 5.48 6.37
N ALA A 183 -5.01 4.36 6.72
CA ALA A 183 -5.66 3.05 6.76
C ALA A 183 -6.82 3.04 7.76
N LEU A 184 -6.58 3.54 8.98
CA LEU A 184 -7.61 3.65 10.02
C LEU A 184 -8.78 4.55 9.58
N ASN A 185 -8.51 5.70 8.97
CA ASN A 185 -9.56 6.58 8.46
C ASN A 185 -10.43 5.89 7.39
N ARG A 186 -9.81 5.08 6.50
CA ARG A 186 -10.55 4.31 5.49
C ARG A 186 -11.39 3.19 6.12
N LEU A 187 -10.83 2.47 7.09
CA LEU A 187 -11.54 1.43 7.84
C LEU A 187 -12.74 2.01 8.59
N LEU A 188 -12.56 3.15 9.28
CA LEU A 188 -13.65 3.86 9.98
C LEU A 188 -14.79 4.23 9.03
N LYS A 189 -14.46 4.80 7.86
CA LYS A 189 -15.46 5.19 6.86
C LYS A 189 -16.25 3.99 6.31
N LYS A 190 -15.67 2.79 6.28
CA LYS A 190 -16.33 1.59 5.75
C LYS A 190 -17.10 0.79 6.78
N SER A 191 -16.56 0.67 7.98
CA SER A 191 -17.16 -0.11 9.08
C SER A 191 -18.25 0.65 9.84
N GLY A 192 -18.26 1.98 9.77
CA GLY A 192 -19.11 2.80 10.64
C GLY A 192 -18.72 2.74 12.12
N TRP A 193 -17.53 2.20 12.45
CA TRP A 193 -17.01 2.16 13.81
C TRP A 193 -16.88 3.58 14.37
N LYS A 194 -17.38 3.78 15.60
CA LYS A 194 -17.35 5.07 16.30
C LYS A 194 -16.19 5.19 17.29
N ASP A 195 -15.36 4.16 17.41
CA ASP A 195 -14.26 4.15 18.36
C ASP A 195 -13.22 5.22 17.99
N VAL A 196 -12.86 6.03 18.98
CA VAL A 196 -11.73 6.96 18.90
C VAL A 196 -10.48 6.10 18.87
N ILE A 197 -9.91 5.90 17.68
CA ILE A 197 -8.64 5.18 17.57
C ILE A 197 -7.55 6.10 18.13
N PRO A 198 -6.87 5.71 19.22
CA PRO A 198 -5.76 6.49 19.73
C PRO A 198 -4.62 6.39 18.73
N VAL A 199 -4.47 7.39 17.86
CA VAL A 199 -3.27 7.52 17.04
C VAL A 199 -2.13 7.88 18.00
N ALA A 200 -1.34 6.88 18.38
CA ALA A 200 -0.14 7.07 19.17
C ALA A 200 0.82 8.01 18.40
N GLY A 201 1.03 9.21 18.94
CA GLY A 201 1.86 10.26 18.31
C GLY A 201 1.46 11.69 18.65
N ALA A 202 0.26 11.94 19.18
CA ALA A 202 -0.04 13.25 19.77
C ALA A 202 0.63 13.35 21.14
N GLY A 203 1.84 13.91 21.18
CA GLY A 203 2.65 14.12 22.37
C GLY A 203 1.95 14.90 23.49
N ARG A 204 1.11 14.22 24.27
CA ARG A 204 0.70 14.68 25.60
C ARG A 204 1.59 14.00 26.63
N ARG A 205 2.61 14.73 27.07
CA ARG A 205 3.24 14.51 28.37
C ARG A 205 2.13 14.57 29.42
N VAL A 206 1.73 13.42 29.96
CA VAL A 206 0.93 13.40 31.19
C VAL A 206 1.88 13.73 32.32
N ALA A 207 1.67 14.90 32.94
CA ALA A 207 2.38 15.30 34.13
C ALA A 207 2.26 14.21 35.19
N ARG A 208 3.40 13.71 35.68
CA ARG A 208 3.44 12.81 36.83
C ARG A 208 2.80 13.52 38.02
N ARG A 209 1.72 12.96 38.56
CA ARG A 209 1.20 13.36 39.86
C ARG A 209 2.31 13.10 40.87
N CYS A 210 2.87 14.16 41.45
CA CYS A 210 3.75 14.04 42.61
C CYS A 210 2.95 13.37 43.73
N GLU A 211 3.30 12.13 44.04
CA GLU A 211 3.14 11.62 45.39
C GLU A 211 4.03 12.46 46.31
N ARG A 212 3.43 13.17 47.25
CA ARG A 212 4.09 13.48 48.51
C ARG A 212 3.21 12.95 49.64
N ARG A 213 3.73 11.89 50.25
CA ARG A 213 3.62 11.62 51.68
C ARG A 213 3.77 12.94 52.45
N VAL A 214 2.87 13.27 53.37
CA VAL A 214 2.94 12.92 54.81
C VAL A 214 1.51 12.81 55.33
#